data_AF-A0A9E5GH26-F1
#
_entry.id   AF-A0A9E5GH26-F1
#
_cell.length_a   1.000
_cell.length_b   1.000
_cell.length_c   1.000
_cell.angle_alpha   90.00
_cell.angle_beta   90.00
_cell.angle_gamma   90.00
#
_symmetry.space_group_name_H-M   'P 1'
#
loop_
_entity.id
_entity.type
_entity.pdbx_description
1 polymer ?
#
loop_
_entity_poly.entity_id
_entity_poly.type
_entity_poly.pdbx_seq_one_letter_code
_entity_poly.pdbx_strand_id
1 'polypeptide(L)'
;MWFTLLVLGAFGAIIIMMAVYGYRISAKTAEDFMLGGRTIGVVVMFFFVLFAISSAWTFYGFPGLLYTQGPGYVMFIWGSVAGFAALYMFLGPRLWALAKINRFLSPVEVLGERYESKALRLILSLSILAFIVPYIGIQPLGVGAGFEALTGLPAIWGALYTVVILIVLVLLGGMRIVAWVNIFLGVVYMSALLGSLTWVVSVLFPDGGLVQAASIVAQTRPELLSDPGPYGTYTPIVLG
;
A
#
# COMPACT_ATOMS: atom_id res chain seq x y z
N MET A 1 -2.93 -27.57 0.84
CA MET A 1 -3.78 -27.10 1.95
C MET A 1 -3.02 -26.92 3.24
N TRP A 2 -2.56 -27.99 3.90
CA TRP A 2 -1.87 -27.91 5.20
C TRP A 2 -0.64 -27.00 5.18
N PHE A 3 0.19 -27.11 4.15
CA PHE A 3 1.34 -26.22 3.97
C PHE A 3 0.94 -24.74 3.92
N THR A 4 -0.07 -24.39 3.12
CA THR A 4 -0.59 -23.01 3.02
C THR A 4 -1.07 -22.48 4.37
N LEU A 5 -1.83 -23.28 5.11
CA LEU A 5 -2.34 -22.88 6.43
C LEU A 5 -1.20 -22.73 7.46
N LEU A 6 -0.17 -23.58 7.40
CA LEU A 6 1.02 -23.44 8.24
C LEU A 6 1.79 -22.16 7.94
N VAL A 7 1.99 -21.83 6.66
CA VAL A 7 2.67 -20.58 6.25
C VAL A 7 1.87 -19.35 6.69
N LEU A 8 0.56 -19.36 6.49
CA LEU A 8 -0.31 -18.27 6.96
C LEU A 8 -0.28 -18.13 8.49
N GLY A 9 -0.35 -19.25 9.22
CA GLY A 9 -0.24 -19.26 10.68
C GLY A 9 1.08 -18.70 11.18
N ALA A 10 2.20 -19.11 10.57
CA ALA A 10 3.53 -18.59 10.90
C ALA A 10 3.65 -17.09 10.60
N PHE A 11 3.13 -16.64 9.45
CA PHE A 11 3.14 -15.24 9.07
C PHE A 11 2.34 -14.36 10.05
N GLY A 12 1.13 -14.79 10.42
CA GLY A 12 0.32 -14.11 11.43
C GLY A 12 1.00 -14.08 12.81
N ALA A 13 1.62 -15.18 13.21
CA ALA A 13 2.38 -15.24 14.46
C ALA A 13 3.55 -14.25 14.47
N ILE A 14 4.29 -14.11 13.36
CA ILE A 14 5.38 -13.12 13.24
C ILE A 14 4.85 -11.70 13.42
N ILE A 15 3.75 -11.34 12.75
CA ILE A 15 3.15 -10.01 12.88
C ILE A 15 2.69 -9.75 14.33
N ILE A 16 2.04 -10.73 14.96
CA ILE A 16 1.59 -10.61 16.36
C ILE A 16 2.80 -10.48 17.30
N MET A 17 3.86 -11.24 17.10
CA MET A 17 5.10 -11.13 17.89
C MET A 17 5.72 -9.74 17.77
N MET A 18 5.76 -9.18 16.55
CA MET A 18 6.21 -7.80 16.33
C MET A 18 5.30 -6.78 17.05
N ALA A 19 3.99 -6.96 17.00
CA ALA A 19 3.01 -6.10 17.68
C ALA A 19 3.18 -6.13 19.21
N VAL A 20 3.34 -7.33 19.79
CA VAL A 20 3.60 -7.52 21.22
C VAL A 20 4.94 -6.93 21.64
N TYR A 21 5.98 -7.10 20.82
CA TYR A 21 7.27 -6.47 21.05
C TYR A 21 7.14 -4.94 21.08
N GLY A 22 6.39 -4.37 20.15
CA GLY A 22 5.99 -2.97 20.15
C GLY A 22 5.38 -2.50 21.43
N TYR A 23 4.34 -3.21 21.86
CA TYR A 23 3.65 -2.89 23.10
C TYR A 23 4.61 -2.82 24.29
N ARG A 24 5.64 -3.66 24.34
CA ARG A 24 6.63 -3.66 25.43
C ARG A 24 7.58 -2.47 25.40
N ILE A 25 7.98 -2.01 24.22
CA ILE A 25 8.97 -0.93 24.05
C ILE A 25 8.35 0.47 23.91
N SER A 26 7.04 0.54 23.63
CA SER A 26 6.33 1.79 23.39
C SER A 26 5.90 2.46 24.69
N ALA A 27 6.10 3.78 24.75
CA ALA A 27 5.59 4.61 25.83
C ALA A 27 4.05 4.66 25.77
N LYS A 28 3.39 4.73 26.93
CA LYS A 28 1.92 4.77 27.01
C LYS A 28 1.39 6.19 26.85
N THR A 29 1.75 6.83 25.74
CA THR A 29 1.35 8.21 25.40
C THR A 29 0.76 8.28 24.00
N ALA A 30 -0.09 9.29 23.75
CA ALA A 30 -0.68 9.51 22.44
C ALA A 30 0.38 9.83 21.37
N GLU A 31 1.44 10.57 21.72
CA GLU A 31 2.55 10.88 20.80
C GLU A 31 3.30 9.61 20.38
N ASP A 32 3.54 8.68 21.30
CA ASP A 32 4.22 7.42 20.94
C ASP A 32 3.31 6.51 20.12
N PHE A 33 2.03 6.42 20.47
CA PHE A 33 1.06 5.62 19.72
C PHE A 33 0.86 6.16 18.30
N MET A 34 0.69 7.47 18.11
CA MET A 34 0.37 8.08 16.82
C MET A 34 1.60 8.39 15.95
N LEU A 35 2.73 8.75 16.55
CA LEU A 35 3.92 9.23 15.83
C LEU A 35 5.18 8.39 16.10
N GLY A 36 5.08 7.32 16.89
CA GLY A 36 6.22 6.49 17.27
C GLY A 36 7.24 7.24 18.13
N GLY A 37 6.80 8.29 18.82
CA GLY A 37 7.65 9.16 19.63
C GLY A 37 8.53 10.08 18.78
N ARG A 38 8.23 10.19 17.47
CA ARG A 38 9.01 10.97 16.49
C ARG A 38 10.47 10.51 16.38
N THR A 39 10.75 9.26 16.73
CA THR A 39 12.09 8.65 16.70
C THR A 39 12.35 7.81 15.45
N ILE A 40 11.36 7.65 14.57
CA ILE A 40 11.49 6.87 13.34
C ILE A 40 12.50 7.57 12.42
N GLY A 41 13.64 6.91 12.18
CA GLY A 41 14.71 7.43 11.33
C GLY A 41 14.28 7.53 9.86
N VAL A 42 14.99 8.36 9.10
CA VAL A 42 14.67 8.66 7.68
C VAL A 42 14.63 7.42 6.81
N VAL A 43 15.56 6.46 7.01
CA VAL A 43 15.62 5.21 6.23
C VAL A 43 14.37 4.35 6.47
N VAL A 44 13.98 4.19 7.73
CA VAL A 44 12.77 3.43 8.10
C VAL A 44 11.53 4.13 7.56
N MET A 45 11.48 5.46 7.67
CA MET A 45 10.38 6.27 7.14
C MET A 45 10.27 6.13 5.61
N PHE A 46 11.39 6.13 4.89
CA PHE A 46 11.42 5.97 3.45
C PHE A 46 10.75 4.64 3.02
N PHE A 47 11.21 3.52 3.59
CA PHE A 47 10.63 2.21 3.25
C PHE A 47 9.19 2.06 3.76
N PHE A 48 8.88 2.61 4.94
CA PHE A 48 7.52 2.64 5.45
C PHE A 48 6.58 3.34 4.45
N VAL A 49 6.91 4.54 3.99
CA VAL A 49 6.10 5.29 3.03
C VAL A 49 6.02 4.55 1.70
N LEU A 50 7.15 4.02 1.21
CA LEU A 50 7.21 3.26 -0.05
C LEU A 50 6.21 2.09 -0.06
N PHE A 51 6.17 1.32 1.02
CA PHE A 51 5.32 0.13 1.09
C PHE A 51 3.89 0.43 1.58
N ALA A 52 3.69 1.46 2.40
CA ALA A 52 2.39 1.83 2.96
C ALA A 52 1.36 2.28 1.90
N ILE A 53 1.82 2.73 0.73
CA ILE A 53 0.94 3.15 -0.37
C ILE A 53 0.29 1.93 -1.07
N SER A 54 0.82 0.73 -0.88
CA SER A 54 0.30 -0.49 -1.51
C SER A 54 -1.02 -0.93 -0.90
N SER A 55 -1.96 -1.35 -1.74
CA SER A 55 -3.34 -1.69 -1.36
C SER A 55 -3.89 -2.88 -2.14
N ALA A 56 -5.10 -3.34 -1.83
CA ALA A 56 -5.78 -4.36 -2.65
C ALA A 56 -5.87 -3.93 -4.14
N TRP A 57 -5.99 -2.63 -4.40
CA TRP A 57 -5.95 -2.10 -5.77
C TRP A 57 -4.60 -2.37 -6.46
N THR A 58 -3.48 -2.26 -5.74
CA THR A 58 -2.13 -2.55 -6.28
C THR A 58 -2.00 -4.00 -6.74
N PHE A 59 -2.61 -4.94 -6.02
CA PHE A 59 -2.47 -6.37 -6.29
C PHE A 59 -3.46 -6.91 -7.31
N TYR A 60 -4.70 -6.44 -7.28
CA TYR A 60 -5.77 -6.98 -8.14
C TYR A 60 -6.20 -5.99 -9.22
N GLY A 61 -6.41 -4.73 -8.83
CA GLY A 61 -6.92 -3.70 -9.73
C GLY A 61 -5.92 -3.34 -10.82
N PHE A 62 -4.69 -2.97 -10.42
CA PHE A 62 -3.68 -2.48 -11.35
C PHE A 62 -3.25 -3.54 -12.39
N PRO A 63 -2.92 -4.80 -12.03
CA PRO A 63 -2.61 -5.82 -13.03
C PRO A 63 -3.80 -6.15 -13.94
N GLY A 64 -5.03 -6.11 -13.41
CA GLY A 64 -6.24 -6.31 -14.23
C GLY A 64 -6.44 -5.20 -15.26
N LEU A 65 -6.14 -3.95 -14.88
CA LEU A 65 -6.16 -2.82 -15.81
C LEU A 65 -5.01 -2.91 -16.82
N LEU A 66 -3.80 -3.30 -16.43
CA LEU A 66 -2.71 -3.55 -17.38
C LEU A 66 -3.06 -4.65 -18.38
N TYR A 67 -3.72 -5.73 -17.94
CA TYR A 67 -4.12 -6.84 -18.80
C TYR A 67 -5.15 -6.42 -19.87
N THR A 68 -6.02 -5.47 -19.54
CA THR A 68 -7.12 -5.03 -20.43
C THR A 68 -6.77 -3.77 -21.22
N GLN A 69 -6.04 -2.82 -20.64
CA GLN A 69 -5.71 -1.52 -21.22
C GLN A 69 -4.28 -1.42 -21.76
N GLY A 70 -3.45 -2.43 -21.48
CA GLY A 70 -2.07 -2.51 -21.94
C GLY A 70 -1.06 -1.84 -21.01
N PRO A 71 0.26 -2.03 -21.27
CA PRO A 71 1.34 -1.52 -20.44
C PRO A 71 1.38 0.01 -20.32
N GLY A 72 0.77 0.74 -21.26
CA GLY A 72 0.69 2.21 -21.24
C GLY A 72 0.04 2.77 -19.97
N TYR A 73 -0.85 2.02 -19.31
CA TYR A 73 -1.47 2.44 -18.04
C TYR A 73 -0.46 2.71 -16.93
N VAL A 74 0.77 2.19 -17.02
CA VAL A 74 1.84 2.45 -16.05
C VAL A 74 2.15 3.95 -15.90
N MET A 75 1.86 4.78 -16.91
CA MET A 75 2.05 6.23 -16.83
C MET A 75 1.22 6.87 -15.71
N PHE A 76 0.02 6.33 -15.42
CA PHE A 76 -0.81 6.79 -14.30
C PHE A 76 -0.09 6.61 -12.95
N ILE A 77 0.64 5.48 -12.78
CA ILE A 77 1.44 5.23 -11.58
C ILE A 77 2.58 6.22 -11.49
N TRP A 78 3.32 6.44 -12.58
CA TRP A 78 4.44 7.38 -12.58
C TRP A 78 4.00 8.82 -12.27
N GLY A 79 2.86 9.26 -12.82
CA GLY A 79 2.26 10.54 -12.47
C GLY A 79 1.90 10.63 -10.99
N SER A 80 1.30 9.58 -10.43
CA SER A 80 0.96 9.50 -9.00
C SER A 80 2.19 9.53 -8.11
N VAL A 81 3.24 8.77 -8.45
CA VAL A 81 4.52 8.73 -7.72
C VAL A 81 5.20 10.10 -7.76
N ALA A 82 5.23 10.76 -8.92
CA ALA A 82 5.79 12.10 -9.04
C ALA A 82 5.01 13.12 -8.19
N GLY A 83 3.67 13.05 -8.19
CA GLY A 83 2.81 13.89 -7.35
C GLY A 83 3.06 13.70 -5.86
N PHE A 84 3.11 12.44 -5.39
CA PHE A 84 3.44 12.14 -3.99
C PHE A 84 4.85 12.61 -3.63
N ALA A 85 5.84 12.36 -4.50
CA ALA A 85 7.21 12.81 -4.28
C ALA A 85 7.30 14.33 -4.15
N ALA A 86 6.60 15.08 -5.00
CA ALA A 86 6.50 16.53 -4.90
C ALA A 86 5.87 16.97 -3.57
N LEU A 87 4.75 16.36 -3.15
CA LEU A 87 4.12 16.65 -1.86
C LEU A 87 5.07 16.37 -0.69
N TYR A 88 5.77 15.23 -0.70
CA TYR A 88 6.73 14.88 0.35
C TYR A 88 7.93 15.83 0.37
N MET A 89 8.46 16.26 -0.77
CA MET A 89 9.61 17.17 -0.82
C MET A 89 9.25 18.61 -0.44
N PHE A 90 8.13 19.13 -0.94
CA PHE A 90 7.77 20.55 -0.79
C PHE A 90 6.92 20.84 0.46
N LEU A 91 6.00 19.94 0.81
CA LEU A 91 5.08 20.14 1.94
C LEU A 91 5.53 19.37 3.19
N GLY A 92 6.06 18.16 3.02
CA GLY A 92 6.45 17.26 4.11
C GLY A 92 7.35 17.90 5.18
N PRO A 93 8.55 18.41 4.83
CA PRO A 93 9.47 19.03 5.80
C PRO A 93 8.86 20.19 6.57
N ARG A 94 8.07 21.03 5.88
CA ARG A 94 7.40 22.19 6.49
C ARG A 94 6.34 21.74 7.48
N LEU A 95 5.52 20.77 7.10
CA LEU A 95 4.47 20.22 7.98
C LEU A 95 5.08 19.50 9.18
N TRP A 96 6.18 18.76 8.97
CA TRP A 96 6.91 18.08 10.05
C TRP A 96 7.51 19.07 11.04
N ALA A 97 8.15 20.15 10.57
CA ALA A 97 8.70 21.18 11.44
C ALA A 97 7.61 21.87 12.28
N LEU A 98 6.50 22.26 11.65
CA LEU A 98 5.36 22.88 12.34
C LEU A 98 4.74 21.94 13.37
N ALA A 99 4.52 20.67 13.00
CA ALA A 99 4.01 19.67 13.92
C ALA A 99 4.98 19.46 15.09
N LYS A 100 6.29 19.47 14.83
CA LYS A 100 7.30 19.27 15.86
C LYS A 100 7.29 20.38 16.91
N ILE A 101 7.32 21.63 16.46
CA ILE A 101 7.34 22.83 17.33
C ILE A 101 6.08 22.90 18.20
N ASN A 102 4.90 22.71 17.58
CA ASN A 102 3.62 22.91 18.25
C ASN A 102 3.04 21.63 18.89
N ARG A 103 3.78 20.52 18.83
CA ARG A 103 3.35 19.20 19.33
C ARG A 103 2.03 18.69 18.73
N PHE A 104 1.74 19.07 17.49
CA PHE A 104 0.57 18.54 16.78
C PHE A 104 0.71 17.05 16.49
N LEU A 105 -0.41 16.34 16.61
CA LEU A 105 -0.53 14.90 16.35
C LEU A 105 -1.15 14.60 14.99
N SER A 106 -1.84 15.57 14.39
CA SER A 106 -2.47 15.39 13.08
C SER A 106 -2.29 16.60 12.15
N PRO A 107 -2.33 16.39 10.82
CA PRO A 107 -2.37 17.49 9.85
C PRO A 107 -3.60 18.41 10.04
N VAL A 108 -4.70 17.87 10.56
CA VAL A 108 -5.92 18.63 10.82
C VAL A 108 -5.71 19.67 11.92
N GLU A 109 -4.90 19.35 12.94
CA GLU A 109 -4.53 20.31 13.98
C GLU A 109 -3.66 21.44 13.41
N VAL A 110 -2.70 21.11 12.53
CA VAL A 110 -1.87 22.12 11.86
C VAL A 110 -2.73 23.12 11.09
N LEU A 111 -3.69 22.63 10.31
CA LEU A 111 -4.57 23.49 9.50
C LEU A 111 -5.60 24.21 10.37
N GLY A 112 -6.19 23.53 11.35
CA GLY A 112 -7.17 24.11 12.26
C GLY A 112 -6.59 25.27 13.07
N GLU A 113 -5.35 25.12 13.54
CA GLU A 113 -4.65 26.19 14.26
C GLU A 113 -4.23 27.32 13.32
N ARG A 114 -3.66 27.00 12.15
CA ARG A 114 -3.21 28.00 11.19
C ARG A 114 -4.32 28.94 10.72
N TYR A 115 -5.55 28.44 10.60
CA TYR A 115 -6.71 29.22 10.17
C TYR A 115 -7.63 29.60 11.34
N GLU A 116 -7.26 29.27 12.59
CA GLU A 116 -8.01 29.54 13.82
C GLU A 116 -9.51 29.16 13.73
N SER A 117 -9.83 28.11 12.95
CA SER A 117 -11.21 27.79 12.59
C SER A 117 -11.63 26.40 13.07
N LYS A 118 -12.50 26.40 14.08
CA LYS A 118 -13.14 25.17 14.61
C LYS A 118 -14.00 24.48 13.55
N ALA A 119 -14.67 25.25 12.71
CA ALA A 119 -15.47 24.72 11.60
C ALA A 119 -14.58 24.00 10.58
N LEU A 120 -13.45 24.60 10.19
CA LEU A 120 -12.49 23.97 9.29
C LEU A 120 -11.94 22.68 9.89
N ARG A 121 -11.55 22.69 11.17
CA ARG A 121 -11.09 21.50 11.89
C ARG A 121 -12.12 20.36 11.85
N LEU A 122 -13.40 20.68 12.07
CA LEU A 122 -14.49 19.70 12.02
C LEU A 122 -14.69 19.15 10.60
N ILE A 123 -14.78 20.03 9.60
CA ILE A 123 -14.95 19.62 8.19
C ILE A 123 -13.82 18.68 7.78
N LEU A 124 -12.57 19.06 8.01
CA LEU A 124 -11.41 18.23 7.66
C LEU A 124 -11.42 16.88 8.38
N SER A 125 -11.77 16.86 9.67
CA SER A 125 -11.86 15.62 10.45
C SER A 125 -12.92 14.69 9.88
N LEU A 126 -14.12 15.22 9.59
CA LEU A 126 -15.21 14.44 9.02
C LEU A 126 -14.90 13.97 7.61
N SER A 127 -14.28 14.79 6.77
CA SER A 127 -13.84 14.39 5.43
C SER A 127 -12.85 13.23 5.50
N ILE A 128 -11.81 13.32 6.35
CA ILE A 128 -10.84 12.24 6.50
C ILE A 128 -11.53 10.94 6.94
N LEU A 129 -12.43 11.01 7.93
CA LEU A 129 -13.16 9.82 8.39
C LEU A 129 -14.06 9.25 7.28
N ALA A 130 -14.76 10.10 6.53
CA ALA A 130 -15.67 9.69 5.46
C ALA A 130 -14.94 8.95 4.32
N PHE A 131 -13.69 9.31 4.02
CA PHE A 131 -12.91 8.63 2.98
C PHE A 131 -12.07 7.46 3.51
N ILE A 132 -11.46 7.59 4.69
CA ILE A 132 -10.56 6.55 5.22
C ILE A 132 -11.34 5.32 5.70
N VAL A 133 -12.49 5.47 6.36
CA VAL A 133 -13.23 4.32 6.93
C VAL A 133 -13.71 3.35 5.84
N PRO A 134 -14.36 3.80 4.74
CA PRO A 134 -14.70 2.89 3.64
C PRO A 134 -13.46 2.33 2.95
N TYR A 135 -12.40 3.14 2.79
CA TYR A 135 -11.15 2.71 2.17
C TYR A 135 -10.49 1.56 2.94
N ILE A 136 -10.39 1.63 4.28
CA ILE A 136 -9.83 0.51 5.05
C ILE A 136 -10.77 -0.69 5.10
N GLY A 137 -12.09 -0.46 5.04
CA GLY A 137 -13.11 -1.50 5.13
C GLY A 137 -13.11 -2.46 3.94
N ILE A 138 -12.71 -2.01 2.76
CA ILE A 138 -12.67 -2.86 1.55
C ILE A 138 -11.39 -3.71 1.45
N GLN A 139 -10.30 -3.35 2.14
CA GLN A 139 -8.99 -4.01 2.00
C GLN A 139 -8.99 -5.50 2.38
N PRO A 140 -9.67 -5.94 3.47
CA PRO A 140 -9.72 -7.34 3.83
C PRO A 140 -10.37 -8.23 2.75
N LEU A 141 -11.23 -7.67 1.90
CA LEU A 141 -11.84 -8.42 0.79
C LEU A 141 -10.78 -8.84 -0.24
N GLY A 142 -9.78 -7.99 -0.49
CA GLY A 142 -8.66 -8.34 -1.36
C GLY A 142 -7.84 -9.50 -0.79
N VAL A 143 -7.59 -9.52 0.51
CA VAL A 143 -6.89 -10.65 1.14
C VAL A 143 -7.77 -11.91 1.15
N GLY A 144 -9.07 -11.75 1.39
CA GLY A 144 -10.05 -12.83 1.31
C GLY A 144 -10.10 -13.50 -0.06
N ALA A 145 -10.11 -12.73 -1.13
CA ALA A 145 -10.10 -13.26 -2.50
C ALA A 145 -8.82 -14.08 -2.79
N GLY A 146 -7.66 -13.58 -2.36
CA GLY A 146 -6.40 -14.32 -2.49
C GLY A 146 -6.38 -15.60 -1.65
N PHE A 147 -6.93 -15.55 -0.45
CA PHE A 147 -7.08 -16.72 0.42
C PHE A 147 -7.97 -17.79 -0.22
N GLU A 148 -9.12 -17.40 -0.77
CA GLU A 148 -10.03 -18.32 -1.47
C GLU A 148 -9.36 -18.92 -2.71
N ALA A 149 -8.65 -18.11 -3.50
CA ALA A 149 -7.92 -18.62 -4.67
C ALA A 149 -6.83 -19.65 -4.30
N LEU A 150 -6.16 -19.48 -3.15
CA LEU A 150 -5.08 -20.37 -2.71
C LEU A 150 -5.55 -21.63 -1.97
N THR A 151 -6.71 -21.56 -1.31
CA THR A 151 -7.19 -22.62 -0.40
C THR A 151 -8.50 -23.25 -0.86
N GLY A 152 -9.25 -22.63 -1.76
CA GLY A 152 -10.62 -23.04 -2.09
C GLY A 152 -11.62 -22.91 -0.93
N LEU A 153 -11.21 -22.35 0.20
CA LEU A 153 -12.10 -22.06 1.34
C LEU A 153 -12.76 -20.69 1.14
N PRO A 154 -13.94 -20.44 1.74
CA PRO A 154 -14.65 -19.18 1.57
C PRO A 154 -13.80 -17.94 1.93
N ALA A 155 -13.79 -16.91 1.07
CA ALA A 155 -13.02 -15.68 1.26
C ALA A 155 -13.22 -14.98 2.62
N ILE A 156 -14.39 -15.16 3.24
CA ILE A 156 -14.69 -14.58 4.56
C ILE A 156 -13.66 -14.96 5.62
N TRP A 157 -13.09 -16.17 5.56
CA TRP A 157 -12.07 -16.60 6.52
C TRP A 157 -10.76 -15.83 6.36
N GLY A 158 -10.33 -15.58 5.11
CA GLY A 158 -9.16 -14.75 4.84
C GLY A 158 -9.38 -13.28 5.22
N ALA A 159 -10.58 -12.75 4.98
CA ALA A 159 -10.95 -11.40 5.39
C ALA A 159 -10.94 -11.24 6.91
N LEU A 160 -11.57 -12.16 7.65
CA LEU A 160 -11.59 -12.16 9.11
C LEU A 160 -10.19 -12.31 9.71
N TYR A 161 -9.38 -13.23 9.17
CA TYR A 161 -7.97 -13.39 9.55
C TYR A 161 -7.20 -12.06 9.47
N THR A 162 -7.38 -11.35 8.35
CA THR A 162 -6.73 -10.05 8.11
C THR A 162 -7.20 -8.99 9.10
N VAL A 163 -8.52 -8.88 9.30
CA VAL A 163 -9.11 -7.90 10.24
C VAL A 163 -8.60 -8.11 11.65
N VAL A 164 -8.60 -9.36 12.13
CA VAL A 164 -8.13 -9.69 13.49
C VAL A 164 -6.66 -9.32 13.67
N ILE A 165 -5.80 -9.70 12.73
CA ILE A 165 -4.37 -9.36 12.80
C ILE A 165 -4.14 -7.86 12.75
N LEU A 166 -4.84 -7.14 11.87
CA LEU A 166 -4.72 -5.68 11.77
C LEU A 166 -5.16 -4.97 13.05
N ILE A 167 -6.27 -5.41 13.66
CA ILE A 167 -6.73 -4.86 14.94
C ILE A 167 -5.67 -5.09 16.02
N VAL A 168 -5.17 -6.31 16.17
CA VAL A 168 -4.12 -6.63 17.16
C VAL A 168 -2.86 -5.82 16.90
N LEU A 169 -2.43 -5.71 15.64
CA LEU A 169 -1.26 -4.95 15.23
C LEU A 169 -1.40 -3.47 15.59
N VAL A 170 -2.53 -2.84 15.27
CA VAL A 170 -2.73 -1.41 15.51
C VAL A 170 -2.87 -1.13 17.01
N LEU A 171 -3.65 -1.92 17.73
CA LEU A 171 -3.89 -1.72 19.17
C LEU A 171 -2.62 -1.93 20.00
N LEU A 172 -1.80 -2.93 19.67
CA LEU A 172 -0.60 -3.26 20.44
C LEU A 172 0.66 -2.56 19.93
N GLY A 173 0.82 -2.49 18.61
CA GLY A 173 2.08 -2.05 17.98
C GLY A 173 2.28 -0.54 17.98
N GLY A 174 1.21 0.24 17.80
CA GLY A 174 1.30 1.68 17.53
C GLY A 174 2.14 2.02 16.28
N MET A 175 2.31 3.30 15.99
CA MET A 175 2.96 3.77 14.76
C MET A 175 4.40 3.23 14.59
N ARG A 176 5.15 3.10 15.69
CA ARG A 176 6.53 2.59 15.65
C ARG A 176 6.61 1.19 15.06
N ILE A 177 5.78 0.26 15.53
CA ILE A 177 5.81 -1.11 15.00
C ILE A 177 5.08 -1.23 13.68
N VAL A 178 4.00 -0.47 13.47
CA VAL A 178 3.34 -0.42 12.16
C VAL A 178 4.35 -0.06 11.07
N ALA A 179 5.28 0.87 11.34
CA ALA A 179 6.35 1.19 10.40
C ALA A 179 7.23 -0.02 10.06
N TRP A 180 7.70 -0.76 11.06
CA TRP A 180 8.54 -1.95 10.86
C TRP A 180 7.80 -3.11 10.22
N VAL A 181 6.55 -3.35 10.62
CA VAL A 181 5.71 -4.40 10.03
C VAL A 181 5.46 -4.09 8.56
N ASN A 182 5.21 -2.83 8.18
CA ASN A 182 5.08 -2.46 6.78
C ASN A 182 6.35 -2.70 5.97
N ILE A 183 7.53 -2.47 6.54
CA ILE A 183 8.80 -2.81 5.87
C ILE A 183 8.90 -4.32 5.66
N PHE A 184 8.62 -5.11 6.70
CA PHE A 184 8.61 -6.57 6.59
C PHE A 184 7.63 -7.05 5.51
N LEU A 185 6.39 -6.56 5.53
CA LEU A 185 5.37 -6.86 4.52
C LEU A 185 5.83 -6.46 3.13
N GLY A 186 6.44 -5.29 2.99
CA GLY A 186 7.00 -4.80 1.74
C GLY A 186 8.11 -5.68 1.19
N VAL A 187 9.03 -6.16 2.03
CA VAL A 187 10.08 -7.09 1.63
C VAL A 187 9.49 -8.44 1.18
N VAL A 188 8.55 -8.98 1.95
CA VAL A 188 7.85 -10.23 1.58
C VAL A 188 7.16 -10.06 0.23
N TYR A 189 6.40 -8.97 0.05
CA TYR A 189 5.76 -8.63 -1.21
C TYR A 189 6.75 -8.52 -2.37
N MET A 190 7.81 -7.73 -2.23
CA MET A 190 8.79 -7.52 -3.30
C MET A 190 9.50 -8.82 -3.68
N SER A 191 9.82 -9.66 -2.68
CA SER A 191 10.41 -10.97 -2.94
C SER A 191 9.46 -11.89 -3.69
N ALA A 192 8.17 -11.90 -3.34
CA ALA A 192 7.15 -12.68 -4.03
C ALA A 192 6.91 -12.17 -5.45
N LEU A 193 6.84 -10.86 -5.65
CA LEU A 193 6.66 -10.24 -6.96
C LEU A 193 7.83 -10.55 -7.90
N LEU A 194 9.07 -10.28 -7.47
CA LEU A 194 10.25 -10.54 -8.29
C LEU A 194 10.47 -12.05 -8.51
N GLY A 195 10.23 -12.87 -7.48
CA GLY A 195 10.31 -14.33 -7.57
C GLY A 195 9.29 -14.91 -8.55
N SER A 196 8.03 -14.47 -8.47
CA SER A 196 7.00 -14.91 -9.41
C SER A 196 7.27 -14.43 -10.84
N LEU A 197 7.71 -13.18 -11.02
CA LEU A 197 8.08 -12.66 -12.34
C LEU A 197 9.22 -13.47 -12.97
N THR A 198 10.30 -13.70 -12.22
CA THR A 198 11.45 -14.49 -12.71
C THR A 198 11.07 -15.93 -13.03
N TRP A 199 10.22 -16.55 -12.19
CA TRP A 199 9.70 -17.88 -12.46
C TRP A 199 8.82 -17.92 -13.73
N VAL A 200 7.87 -17.00 -13.88
CA VAL A 200 7.02 -16.91 -15.08
C VAL A 200 7.85 -16.72 -16.35
N VAL A 201 8.81 -15.79 -16.33
CA VAL A 201 9.66 -15.50 -17.48
C VAL A 201 10.50 -16.70 -17.87
N SER A 202 11.12 -17.38 -16.91
CA SER A 202 11.98 -18.54 -17.18
C SER A 202 11.20 -19.77 -17.68
N VAL A 203 9.97 -19.97 -17.23
CA VAL A 203 9.16 -21.15 -17.60
C VAL A 203 8.37 -20.92 -18.89
N LEU A 204 7.75 -19.75 -19.05
CA LEU A 204 6.84 -19.48 -20.18
C LEU A 204 7.51 -18.80 -21.37
N PHE A 205 8.65 -18.15 -21.16
CA PHE A 205 9.37 -17.41 -22.20
C PHE A 205 10.87 -17.75 -22.23
N PRO A 206 11.22 -19.05 -22.41
CA PRO A 206 12.60 -19.52 -22.25
C PRO A 206 13.57 -18.97 -23.31
N ASP A 207 13.08 -18.62 -24.51
CA ASP A 207 13.94 -18.32 -25.66
C ASP A 207 14.29 -16.82 -25.79
N GLY A 208 13.49 -15.94 -25.19
CA GLY A 208 13.71 -14.50 -25.28
C GLY A 208 13.14 -13.68 -24.11
N GLY A 209 12.66 -14.35 -23.06
CA GLY A 209 12.17 -13.70 -21.84
C GLY A 209 11.09 -12.64 -22.11
N LEU A 210 11.26 -11.45 -21.53
CA LEU A 210 10.31 -10.35 -21.71
C LEU A 210 10.21 -9.86 -23.16
N VAL A 211 11.26 -10.02 -23.98
CA VAL A 211 11.24 -9.64 -25.39
C VAL A 211 10.34 -10.59 -26.18
N GLN A 212 10.40 -11.89 -25.88
CA GLN A 212 9.49 -12.90 -26.44
C GLN A 212 8.04 -12.65 -25.99
N ALA A 213 7.83 -12.31 -24.73
CA ALA A 213 6.50 -11.95 -24.24
C ALA A 213 5.94 -10.72 -24.99
N ALA A 214 6.76 -9.67 -25.16
CA ALA A 214 6.36 -8.46 -25.89
C ALA A 214 6.08 -8.72 -27.38
N SER A 215 6.86 -9.57 -28.03
CA SER A 215 6.63 -9.92 -29.45
C SER A 215 5.34 -10.72 -29.65
N ILE A 216 5.02 -11.64 -28.73
CA ILE A 216 3.75 -12.37 -28.73
C ILE A 216 2.57 -11.40 -28.58
N VAL A 217 2.65 -10.44 -27.65
CA VAL A 217 1.61 -9.42 -27.49
C VAL A 217 1.46 -8.59 -28.77
N ALA A 218 2.57 -8.16 -29.38
CA ALA A 218 2.54 -7.39 -30.63
C ALA A 218 1.88 -8.15 -31.79
N GLN A 219 1.97 -9.49 -31.81
CA GLN A 219 1.35 -10.32 -32.86
C GLN A 219 -0.11 -10.66 -32.58
N THR A 220 -0.46 -10.89 -31.30
CA THR A 220 -1.78 -11.41 -30.90
C THR A 220 -2.77 -10.33 -30.50
N ARG A 221 -2.30 -9.23 -29.90
CA ARG A 221 -3.09 -8.08 -29.43
C ARG A 221 -2.30 -6.77 -29.59
N PRO A 222 -1.98 -6.35 -30.83
CA PRO A 222 -1.24 -5.12 -31.09
C PRO A 222 -1.92 -3.87 -30.51
N GLU A 223 -3.25 -3.89 -30.37
CA GLU A 223 -4.03 -2.80 -29.79
C GLU A 223 -3.62 -2.45 -28.35
N LEU A 224 -3.10 -3.41 -27.57
CA LEU A 224 -2.57 -3.17 -26.23
C LEU A 224 -1.27 -2.35 -26.22
N LEU A 225 -0.55 -2.32 -27.34
CA LEU A 225 0.72 -1.60 -27.49
C LEU A 225 0.58 -0.29 -28.27
N SER A 226 -0.64 0.06 -28.67
CA SER A 226 -0.94 1.29 -29.41
C SER A 226 -1.58 2.35 -28.52
N ASP A 227 -1.38 3.63 -28.85
CA ASP A 227 -2.19 4.73 -28.30
C ASP A 227 -3.39 4.96 -29.24
N PRO A 228 -4.61 5.16 -28.73
CA PRO A 228 -5.01 5.43 -27.34
C PRO A 228 -5.34 4.20 -26.47
N GLY A 229 -4.81 3.03 -26.81
CA GLY A 229 -5.14 1.73 -26.21
C GLY A 229 -6.45 1.15 -26.77
N PRO A 230 -6.79 -0.10 -26.40
CA PRO A 230 -7.92 -0.85 -26.96
C PRO A 230 -9.30 -0.21 -26.69
N TYR A 231 -9.39 0.66 -25.69
CA TYR A 231 -10.65 1.32 -25.28
C TYR A 231 -10.68 2.83 -25.60
N GLY A 232 -9.69 3.38 -26.30
CA GLY A 232 -9.71 4.81 -26.62
C GLY A 232 -9.39 5.75 -25.45
N THR A 233 -8.88 5.22 -24.34
CA THR A 233 -8.77 5.94 -23.06
C THR A 233 -7.55 6.85 -22.95
N TYR A 234 -6.47 6.59 -23.67
CA TYR A 234 -5.22 7.36 -23.59
C TYR A 234 -5.01 8.21 -24.83
N THR A 235 -5.86 9.23 -25.01
CA THR A 235 -5.71 10.13 -26.16
C THR A 235 -4.44 10.98 -26.03
N PRO A 236 -3.71 11.20 -27.14
CA PRO A 236 -2.46 11.99 -27.15
C PRO A 236 -2.58 13.44 -26.63
N ILE A 237 -3.80 13.93 -26.39
CA ILE A 237 -4.08 15.27 -25.83
C ILE A 237 -3.44 15.49 -24.45
N VAL A 238 -3.13 14.41 -23.70
CA VAL A 238 -2.48 14.51 -22.38
C VAL A 238 -0.94 14.58 -22.50
N LEU A 239 -0.38 14.25 -23.67
CA LEU A 239 1.06 14.24 -23.96
C LEU A 239 1.49 15.32 -24.98
N GLY A 240 0.55 16.16 -25.43
CA GLY A 240 0.78 17.28 -26.36
C GLY A 240 0.94 18.61 -25.65
#